data_AF-A0A8S9ZPB1-F1
#
_entry.id   AF-A0A8S9ZPB1-F1
#
_cell.length_a   1.000
_cell.length_b   1.000
_cell.length_c   1.000
_cell.angle_alpha   90.00
_cell.angle_beta   90.00
_cell.angle_gamma   90.00
#
_symmetry.space_group_name_H-M   'P 1'
#
loop_
_entity.id
_entity.type
_entity.pdbx_description
1 polymer ?
#
loop_
_entity_poly.entity_id
_entity_poly.type
_entity_poly.pdbx_seq_one_letter_code
_entity_poly.pdbx_strand_id
1 'polypeptide(L)'
;QSLSDNQRLEQSRAFRLASVYRTEICRAFNKTGICAYGDDCRFAHDLSDLRLRQVCLTHPKYKTKLCKNFSTTGFCIYGSRCQVF
;
A
#
# COMPACT_ATOMS: atom_id res chain seq x y z
N GLN A 1 6.86 14.40 28.91
CA GLN A 1 5.47 13.92 28.80
C GLN A 1 5.49 12.63 27.99
N SER A 2 5.22 11.48 28.60
CA SER A 2 5.19 10.19 27.92
C SER A 2 3.77 9.89 27.45
N LEU A 3 3.60 9.64 26.14
CA LEU A 3 2.31 9.28 25.55
C LEU A 3 1.77 7.99 26.16
N SER A 4 0.46 7.96 26.46
CA SER A 4 -0.21 6.77 26.96
C SER A 4 -0.23 5.67 25.89
N ASP A 5 -0.39 4.41 26.32
CA ASP A 5 -0.34 3.26 25.40
C ASP A 5 -1.47 3.33 24.34
N ASN A 6 -2.65 3.84 24.69
CA ASN A 6 -3.74 4.08 23.74
C ASN A 6 -3.36 5.11 22.66
N GLN A 7 -2.72 6.22 23.04
CA GLN A 7 -2.29 7.25 22.09
C GLN A 7 -1.25 6.70 21.10
N ARG A 8 -0.37 5.80 21.56
CA ARG A 8 0.65 5.16 20.73
C ARG A 8 0.03 4.20 19.70
N LEU A 9 -1.01 3.46 20.10
CA LEU A 9 -1.77 2.58 19.20
C LEU A 9 -2.52 3.38 18.12
N GLU A 10 -3.15 4.50 18.50
CA GLU A 10 -3.85 5.39 17.57
C GLU A 10 -2.91 6.02 16.54
N GLN A 11 -1.75 6.55 16.97
CA GLN A 11 -0.74 7.07 16.04
C GLN A 11 -0.24 5.99 15.09
N SER A 12 0.02 4.78 15.59
CA SER A 12 0.44 3.65 14.75
C SER A 12 -0.64 3.25 13.73
N ARG A 13 -1.92 3.34 14.10
CA ARG A 13 -3.05 3.07 13.19
C ARG A 13 -3.18 4.16 12.12
N ALA A 14 -3.11 5.43 12.51
CA ALA A 14 -3.17 6.57 11.60
C ALA A 14 -2.03 6.51 10.57
N PHE A 15 -0.81 6.22 11.02
CA PHE A 15 0.34 6.05 10.14
C PHE A 15 0.13 4.88 9.15
N ARG A 16 -0.35 3.73 9.62
CA ARG A 16 -0.67 2.59 8.75
C ARG A 16 -1.73 2.92 7.71
N LEU A 17 -2.80 3.62 8.09
CA LEU A 17 -3.86 4.05 7.18
C LEU A 17 -3.33 5.04 6.12
N ALA A 18 -2.50 6.01 6.54
CA ALA A 18 -1.86 6.95 5.63
C ALA A 18 -0.91 6.25 4.65
N SER A 19 -0.17 5.23 5.11
CA SER A 19 0.81 4.49 4.30
C SER A 19 0.20 3.64 3.17
N VAL A 20 -1.11 3.41 3.18
CA VAL A 20 -1.85 2.65 2.16
C VAL A 20 -2.84 3.54 1.37
N TYR A 21 -3.02 4.79 1.77
CA TYR A 21 -3.95 5.70 1.12
C TYR A 21 -3.41 6.14 -0.24
N ARG A 22 -4.22 5.93 -1.28
CA ARG A 22 -3.92 6.29 -2.67
C ARG A 22 -2.59 5.70 -3.18
N THR A 23 -2.20 4.52 -2.68
CA THR A 23 -0.97 3.83 -3.14
C THR A 23 -1.19 2.88 -4.31
N GLU A 24 -2.42 2.70 -4.75
CA GLU A 24 -2.81 1.89 -5.90
C GLU A 24 -3.87 2.64 -6.71
N ILE A 25 -3.88 2.44 -8.04
CA ILE A 25 -4.85 3.06 -8.95
C ILE A 25 -6.25 2.48 -8.73
N CYS A 26 -7.25 3.35 -8.73
CA CYS A 26 -8.65 3.00 -8.68
C CYS A 26 -9.05 2.31 -9.98
N ARG A 27 -9.33 1.00 -9.90
CA ARG A 27 -9.68 0.20 -11.08
C ARG A 27 -11.00 0.62 -11.73
N ALA A 28 -11.97 1.06 -10.93
CA ALA A 28 -13.25 1.53 -11.43
C ALA A 28 -13.04 2.80 -12.27
N PHE A 29 -12.43 3.82 -11.67
CA PHE A 29 -12.12 5.07 -12.34
C PHE A 29 -11.23 4.87 -13.57
N ASN A 30 -10.18 4.06 -13.47
CA ASN A 30 -9.28 3.78 -14.60
C ASN A 30 -9.98 3.05 -15.75
N LYS A 31 -11.05 2.28 -15.49
CA LYS A 31 -11.77 1.53 -16.53
C LYS A 31 -12.90 2.34 -17.16
N THR A 32 -13.65 3.08 -16.36
CA THR A 32 -14.90 3.73 -16.80
C THR A 32 -14.87 5.25 -16.71
N GLY A 33 -13.81 5.83 -16.12
CA GLY A 33 -13.73 7.26 -15.80
C GLY A 33 -14.62 7.68 -14.61
N ILE A 34 -15.32 6.73 -13.97
CA ILE A 34 -16.31 7.03 -12.93
C ILE A 34 -16.04 6.16 -11.70
N CYS A 35 -15.97 6.79 -10.53
CA CYS A 35 -15.84 6.13 -9.24
C CYS A 35 -17.05 6.45 -8.37
N ALA A 36 -17.71 5.44 -7.81
CA ALA A 36 -18.83 5.62 -6.89
C ALA A 36 -18.44 6.35 -5.58
N TYR A 37 -17.14 6.37 -5.25
CA TYR A 37 -16.62 6.99 -4.04
C TYR A 37 -16.17 8.45 -4.23
N GLY A 38 -16.18 8.97 -5.47
CA GLY A 38 -15.71 10.34 -5.74
C GLY A 38 -14.33 10.62 -5.14
N ASP A 39 -14.18 11.79 -4.51
CA ASP A 39 -12.90 12.24 -3.92
C ASP A 39 -12.50 11.47 -2.65
N ASP A 40 -13.46 10.81 -1.99
CA ASP A 40 -13.23 9.96 -0.82
C ASP A 40 -12.66 8.59 -1.19
N CYS A 41 -12.39 8.35 -2.48
CA CYS A 41 -11.76 7.14 -2.93
C CYS A 41 -10.38 6.95 -2.26
N ARG A 42 -10.19 5.79 -1.63
CA ARG A 42 -8.91 5.40 -1.01
C ARG A 42 -7.83 5.01 -2.02
N PHE A 43 -8.19 4.93 -3.29
CA PHE A 43 -7.31 4.60 -4.40
C PHE A 43 -7.11 5.84 -5.27
N ALA A 44 -5.95 5.95 -5.91
CA ALA A 44 -5.63 7.09 -6.74
C ALA A 44 -6.43 7.03 -8.06
N HIS A 45 -7.07 8.14 -8.45
CA HIS A 45 -7.78 8.22 -9.73
C HIS A 45 -6.83 8.44 -10.91
N ASP A 46 -5.68 9.07 -10.66
CA ASP A 46 -4.64 9.36 -11.64
C ASP A 46 -3.25 8.97 -11.12
N LEU A 47 -2.28 8.87 -12.02
CA LEU A 47 -0.87 8.65 -11.64
C LEU A 47 -0.30 9.80 -10.80
N SER A 48 -0.80 11.02 -10.99
CA SER A 48 -0.43 12.19 -10.18
C SER A 48 -0.91 12.10 -8.73
N ASP A 49 -1.99 11.35 -8.50
CA ASP A 49 -2.56 11.11 -7.16
C ASP A 49 -2.01 9.83 -6.52
N LEU A 50 -1.23 9.04 -7.29
CA LEU A 50 -0.64 7.79 -6.84
C LEU A 50 0.55 8.05 -5.92
N ARG A 51 0.37 7.73 -4.63
CA ARG A 51 1.42 7.85 -3.61
C ARG A 51 2.32 6.63 -3.63
N LEU A 52 3.62 6.84 -3.48
CA LEU A 52 4.56 5.74 -3.27
C LEU A 52 4.22 5.03 -1.96
N ARG A 53 4.03 3.71 -2.06
CA ARG A 53 3.80 2.88 -0.88
C ARG A 53 5.01 2.97 0.03
N GLN A 54 4.82 3.52 1.23
CA GLN A 54 5.89 3.75 2.19
C GLN A 54 6.45 2.46 2.82
N VAL A 55 6.02 1.26 2.37
CA VAL A 55 6.42 0.00 3.00
C VAL A 55 7.93 -0.17 3.08
N CYS A 56 8.69 0.25 2.06
CA CYS A 56 10.16 0.27 2.07
C CYS A 56 10.75 1.12 3.22
N LEU A 57 10.05 2.20 3.60
CA LEU A 57 10.44 3.10 4.68
C LEU A 57 10.04 2.55 6.06
N THR A 58 9.07 1.64 6.11
CA THR A 58 8.49 1.16 7.37
C THR A 58 9.07 -0.17 7.85
N HIS A 59 9.49 -1.06 6.95
CA HIS A 59 9.95 -2.39 7.34
C HIS A 59 11.29 -2.75 6.69
N PRO A 60 12.38 -2.91 7.49
CA PRO A 60 13.73 -3.16 6.97
C PRO A 60 13.90 -4.40 6.09
N LYS A 61 12.95 -5.34 6.14
CA LYS A 61 13.01 -6.60 5.38
C LYS A 61 12.24 -6.56 4.06
N TYR A 62 11.60 -5.45 3.70
CA TYR A 62 10.88 -5.36 2.42
C TYR A 62 11.83 -5.51 1.25
N LYS A 63 11.52 -6.42 0.30
CA LYS A 63 12.32 -6.72 -0.89
C LYS A 63 13.80 -6.89 -0.50
N THR A 64 14.08 -7.80 0.45
CA THR A 64 15.46 -8.14 0.88
C THR A 64 15.88 -9.57 0.52
N LYS A 65 14.92 -10.43 0.20
CA LYS A 65 15.14 -11.83 -0.17
C LYS A 65 14.35 -12.14 -1.43
N LEU A 66 14.73 -13.19 -2.16
CA LEU A 66 14.01 -13.66 -3.35
C LEU A 66 12.73 -14.42 -2.97
N CYS A 67 11.66 -14.19 -3.71
CA CYS A 67 10.42 -14.94 -3.64
C CYS A 67 10.65 -16.36 -4.17
N LYS A 68 10.58 -17.36 -3.30
CA LYS A 68 10.74 -18.78 -3.68
C LYS A 68 9.76 -19.19 -4.78
N ASN A 69 8.48 -18.88 -4.61
CA ASN A 69 7.46 -19.23 -5.60
C ASN A 69 7.75 -18.58 -6.95
N PHE A 70 8.01 -17.27 -6.98
CA PHE A 70 8.32 -16.59 -8.24
C PHE A 70 9.60 -17.13 -8.88
N SER A 71 10.64 -17.41 -8.08
CA SER A 71 11.90 -17.97 -8.58
C SER A 71 11.76 -19.39 -9.15
N THR A 72 10.86 -20.20 -8.62
CA THR A 72 10.69 -21.60 -9.05
C THR A 72 9.68 -21.73 -10.18
N THR A 73 8.56 -21.01 -10.11
CA THR A 73 7.44 -21.17 -11.05
C THR A 73 7.31 -20.03 -12.05
N GLY A 74 8.07 -18.94 -11.87
CA GLY A 74 7.87 -17.69 -12.61
C GLY A 74 6.61 -16.92 -12.18
N PHE A 75 5.86 -17.42 -11.18
CA PHE A 75 4.57 -16.85 -10.79
C PHE A 75 4.42 -16.76 -9.27
N CYS A 76 3.90 -15.62 -8.82
CA CYS A 76 3.57 -15.39 -7.42
C CYS A 76 2.17 -14.77 -7.35
N ILE A 77 1.29 -15.38 -6.56
CA ILE A 77 -0.10 -14.93 -6.36
C ILE A 77 -0.18 -13.49 -5.82
N TYR A 78 0.89 -13.01 -5.16
CA TYR A 78 0.96 -11.67 -4.62
C TYR A 78 1.41 -10.63 -5.66
N GLY A 79 1.97 -11.06 -6.79
CA GLY A 79 2.44 -10.19 -7.87
C GLY A 79 3.29 -9.02 -7.37
N SER A 80 2.95 -7.81 -7.80
CA SER A 80 3.60 -6.56 -7.38
C SER A 80 3.49 -6.25 -5.88
N ARG A 81 2.58 -6.91 -5.16
CA ARG A 81 2.42 -6.79 -3.71
C ARG A 81 3.30 -7.77 -2.92
N CYS A 82 4.08 -8.62 -3.59
CA CYS A 82 5.00 -9.53 -2.91
C CYS A 82 6.03 -8.75 -2.09
N GLN A 83 6.19 -9.10 -0.82
CA GLN A 83 7.10 -8.40 0.12
C GLN A 83 8.56 -8.84 -0.01
N VAL A 84 8.82 -9.89 -0.79
CA VAL A 84 10.13 -10.41 -1.17
C VAL A 84 10.29 -10.27 -2.69
N PHE A 85 11.52 -10.20 -3.20
CA PHE A 85 11.83 -9.95 -4.61
C PHE A 85 11.11 -10.90 -5.54
#